data_AF-A0A9P5Z6W7-F1
#
_entry.id   AF-A0A9P5Z6W7-F1
#
_cell.length_a   1.000
_cell.length_b   1.000
_cell.length_c   1.000
_cell.angle_alpha   90.00
_cell.angle_beta   90.00
_cell.angle_gamma   90.00
#
_symmetry.space_group_name_H-M   'P 1'
#
loop_
_entity.id
_entity.type
_entity.pdbx_description
1 polymer ?
#
loop_
_entity_poly.entity_id
_entity_poly.type
_entity_poly.pdbx_seq_one_letter_code
_entity_poly.pdbx_strand_id
1 'polypeptide(L)'
;MDPNVNRVKSLKNMHEQCELHQVHEGTFQGYQILRHISLFEDLPNEILLKIFSHMDWKGVLACRQTSKRLSEISTARPLWAALFERLCDELIVPPLLERPIHAYSAQELEGAFFKRISSEMAFASGRIPRMRSEPLNSERYSDCYHLLEGGRWLLVTSPRLKPGRVYAYDLEKPLLPKPKRIIDFKDRNPGQKWWIRTNLDKSSPTLAFNLLLAPLFTADNDPNLNAPHAYNHIYRLTLSGYGIDAKLEAQKLRTLYGGLEFYTTDIQLQGHYLSRVLANYITRHSHIEVCNWVLSNSTLYMKSYIFPDIYGICGCSPLPNGKLLVVTSTSAALYDISNLHSMQLVDGKFDYKNSILQPYWRHVNPDFYKDAIISKPYFDSRMNNFRVAIAVKDYIYGLITGNNNDDPWYQPLCKSNLAGSRRSFLGSNKVYDQADVSLLRIASFTWPQDAGRDLLLKQTIQSYSCEVEYRHNAPPVFDEHSNRVFAPFLDTSTIVDFEETTKQQSMDKEMFYLPIN
;
A
#
# COMPACT_ATOMS: atom_id res chain seq x y z
N MET A 1 63.70 49.98 -3.72
CA MET A 1 64.98 49.25 -3.77
C MET A 1 64.90 48.22 -2.67
N ASP A 2 64.50 47.00 -3.06
CA ASP A 2 63.83 46.04 -2.19
C ASP A 2 64.80 44.92 -1.75
N PRO A 3 64.73 44.45 -0.49
CA PRO A 3 65.72 43.58 0.12
C PRO A 3 65.35 42.12 -0.10
N ASN A 4 65.96 41.45 -1.09
CA ASN A 4 65.59 40.06 -1.37
C ASN A 4 66.74 39.19 -1.90
N VAL A 5 67.85 39.11 -1.15
CA VAL A 5 68.96 38.21 -1.51
C VAL A 5 69.46 37.29 -0.38
N ASN A 6 69.10 37.51 0.89
CA ASN A 6 69.67 36.71 2.00
C ASN A 6 68.76 35.65 2.63
N ARG A 7 67.67 35.23 1.99
CA ARG A 7 66.72 34.25 2.57
C ARG A 7 66.76 32.83 1.98
N VAL A 8 67.67 32.53 1.05
CA VAL A 8 67.67 31.25 0.31
C VAL A 8 68.63 30.19 0.89
N LYS A 9 69.55 30.55 1.78
CA LYS A 9 70.51 29.57 2.35
C LYS A 9 70.06 28.87 3.66
N SER A 10 68.94 29.29 4.27
CA SER A 10 68.47 28.69 5.55
C SER A 10 67.36 27.65 5.41
N LEU A 11 66.77 27.47 4.22
CA LEU A 11 65.64 26.54 4.02
C LEU A 11 66.05 25.16 3.49
N LYS A 12 67.29 25.00 2.99
CA LYS A 12 67.77 23.69 2.52
C LYS A 12 68.18 22.73 3.63
N ASN A 13 68.63 23.21 4.78
CA ASN A 13 69.06 22.34 5.89
C ASN A 13 67.92 21.86 6.81
N MET A 14 66.69 22.36 6.64
CA MET A 14 65.53 21.90 7.40
C MET A 14 64.69 20.84 6.66
N HIS A 15 64.88 20.67 5.36
CA HIS A 15 64.12 19.69 4.58
C HIS A 15 64.74 18.28 4.66
N GLU A 16 66.07 18.17 4.72
CA GLU A 16 66.75 16.86 4.81
C GLU A 16 66.66 16.18 6.19
N GLN A 17 66.30 16.90 7.26
CA GLN A 17 66.07 16.29 8.58
C GLN A 17 64.61 15.90 8.85
N CYS A 18 63.63 16.39 8.06
CA CYS A 18 62.24 15.94 8.16
C CYS A 18 61.93 14.70 7.30
N GLU A 19 62.64 14.49 6.19
CA GLU A 19 62.38 13.34 5.30
C GLU A 19 62.85 12.00 5.87
N LEU A 20 63.79 11.97 6.81
CA LEU A 20 64.26 10.73 7.44
C LEU A 20 63.40 10.24 8.61
N HIS A 21 62.48 11.06 9.15
CA HIS A 21 61.50 10.62 10.16
C HIS A 21 60.12 10.25 9.57
N GLN A 22 59.78 10.70 8.37
CA GLN A 22 58.49 10.36 7.74
C GLN A 22 58.47 9.01 6.99
N VAL A 23 59.63 8.45 6.65
CA VAL A 23 59.69 7.15 5.94
C VAL A 23 59.40 5.96 6.88
N HIS A 24 59.59 6.11 8.20
CA HIS A 24 59.30 5.05 9.17
C HIS A 24 57.87 5.09 9.75
N GLU A 25 57.18 6.24 9.77
CA GLU A 25 55.78 6.30 10.21
C GLU A 25 54.79 5.91 9.08
N GLY A 26 55.10 6.21 7.82
CA GLY A 26 54.27 5.82 6.67
C GLY A 26 54.24 4.31 6.41
N THR A 27 55.32 3.59 6.74
CA THR A 27 55.35 2.13 6.67
C THR A 27 54.51 1.51 7.79
N PHE A 28 54.52 2.06 9.01
CA PHE A 28 53.76 1.50 10.14
C PHE A 28 52.24 1.64 9.99
N GLN A 29 51.76 2.76 9.44
CA GLN A 29 50.33 2.93 9.11
C GLN A 29 49.89 2.02 7.95
N GLY A 30 50.73 1.85 6.92
CA GLY A 30 50.48 0.89 5.84
C GLY A 30 50.42 -0.55 6.35
N TYR A 31 51.31 -0.94 7.26
CA TYR A 31 51.30 -2.27 7.89
C TYR A 31 50.11 -2.49 8.84
N GLN A 32 49.63 -1.47 9.54
CA GLN A 32 48.40 -1.58 10.35
C GLN A 32 47.15 -1.75 9.48
N ILE A 33 47.02 -0.99 8.39
CA ILE A 33 45.90 -1.13 7.45
C ILE A 33 45.95 -2.49 6.73
N LEU A 34 47.13 -2.94 6.28
CA LEU A 34 47.30 -4.26 5.66
C LEU A 34 47.06 -5.43 6.65
N ARG A 35 47.43 -5.29 7.93
CA ARG A 35 47.12 -6.30 8.97
C ARG A 35 45.62 -6.37 9.29
N HIS A 36 44.89 -5.26 9.23
CA HIS A 36 43.43 -5.28 9.44
C HIS A 36 42.67 -5.86 8.26
N ILE A 37 43.18 -5.73 7.03
CA ILE A 37 42.61 -6.35 5.83
C ILE A 37 42.77 -7.89 5.89
N SER A 38 43.92 -8.42 6.35
CA SER A 38 44.11 -9.87 6.47
C SER A 38 43.16 -10.51 7.49
N LEU A 39 42.93 -9.84 8.63
CA LEU A 39 42.06 -10.34 9.71
C LEU A 39 40.62 -10.58 9.27
N PHE A 40 40.10 -9.78 8.34
CA PHE A 40 38.74 -9.94 7.84
C PHE A 40 38.64 -11.08 6.82
N GLU A 41 39.67 -11.25 5.99
CA GLU A 41 39.76 -12.38 5.04
C GLU A 41 40.14 -13.71 5.69
N ASP A 42 40.55 -13.72 6.96
CA ASP A 42 40.83 -14.94 7.73
C ASP A 42 39.59 -15.45 8.50
N LEU A 43 38.53 -14.65 8.63
CA LEU A 43 37.30 -15.06 9.33
C LEU A 43 36.56 -16.16 8.56
N PRO A 44 35.91 -17.14 9.22
CA PRO A 44 35.01 -18.08 8.56
C PRO A 44 33.83 -17.40 7.86
N ASN A 45 33.30 -18.03 6.79
CA ASN A 45 32.19 -17.47 6.00
C ASN A 45 30.95 -17.20 6.86
N GLU A 46 30.70 -18.02 7.87
CA GLU A 46 29.56 -17.91 8.78
C GLU A 46 29.67 -16.63 9.63
N ILE A 47 30.88 -16.28 10.08
CA ILE A 47 31.14 -15.08 10.85
C ILE A 47 31.01 -13.84 9.97
N LEU A 48 31.55 -13.89 8.75
CA LEU A 48 31.40 -12.81 7.77
C LEU A 48 29.93 -12.58 7.41
N LEU A 49 29.18 -13.65 7.16
CA LEU A 49 27.74 -13.57 6.91
C LEU A 49 27.00 -12.93 8.07
N LYS A 50 27.36 -13.27 9.32
CA LYS A 50 26.78 -12.66 10.51
C LYS A 50 27.13 -11.18 10.60
N ILE A 51 28.36 -10.78 10.34
CA ILE A 51 28.78 -9.37 10.28
C ILE A 51 27.98 -8.62 9.22
N PHE A 52 27.87 -9.16 8.01
CA PHE A 52 27.14 -8.54 6.90
C PHE A 52 25.65 -8.36 7.23
N SER A 53 25.04 -9.30 7.97
CA SER A 53 23.63 -9.18 8.40
C SER A 53 23.38 -7.99 9.32
N HIS A 54 24.42 -7.45 9.96
CA HIS A 54 24.35 -6.25 10.80
C HIS A 54 24.74 -4.96 10.06
N MET A 55 25.31 -5.06 8.85
CA MET A 55 25.64 -3.89 8.03
C MET A 55 24.39 -3.32 7.35
N ASP A 56 24.44 -2.06 6.93
CA ASP A 56 23.45 -1.52 6.00
C ASP A 56 23.67 -2.07 4.58
N TRP A 57 22.66 -1.94 3.72
CA TRP A 57 22.75 -2.49 2.36
C TRP A 57 23.85 -1.80 1.54
N LYS A 58 24.17 -0.53 1.82
CA LYS A 58 25.24 0.21 1.15
C LYS A 58 26.61 -0.37 1.51
N GLY A 59 26.84 -0.67 2.78
CA GLY A 59 28.05 -1.32 3.27
C GLY A 59 28.23 -2.72 2.69
N VAL A 60 27.14 -3.49 2.59
CA VAL A 60 27.15 -4.80 1.91
C VAL A 60 27.59 -4.66 0.44
N LEU A 61 27.01 -3.69 -0.29
CA LEU A 61 27.38 -3.43 -1.68
C LEU A 61 28.83 -2.93 -1.82
N ALA A 62 29.31 -2.11 -0.90
CA ALA A 62 30.70 -1.65 -0.89
C ALA A 62 31.65 -2.85 -0.67
N CYS A 63 31.36 -3.73 0.28
CA CYS A 63 32.16 -4.93 0.53
C CYS A 63 32.18 -5.88 -0.67
N ARG A 64 31.07 -6.00 -1.40
CA ARG A 64 31.00 -6.81 -2.64
C ARG A 64 32.06 -6.40 -3.68
N GLN A 65 32.45 -5.12 -3.70
CA GLN A 65 33.44 -4.58 -4.64
C GLN A 65 34.90 -4.75 -4.19
N THR A 66 35.14 -5.29 -2.98
CA THR A 66 36.50 -5.33 -2.41
C THR A 66 37.26 -6.62 -2.72
N SER A 67 36.64 -7.79 -2.61
CA SER A 67 37.26 -9.07 -2.95
C SER A 67 36.24 -10.11 -3.42
N LYS A 68 36.72 -11.12 -4.16
CA LYS A 68 35.86 -12.20 -4.69
C LYS A 68 35.10 -12.93 -3.57
N ARG A 69 35.76 -13.21 -2.46
CA ARG A 69 35.16 -13.90 -1.31
C ARG A 69 34.02 -13.08 -0.69
N LEU A 70 34.23 -11.78 -0.49
CA LEU A 70 33.20 -10.89 0.04
C LEU A 70 32.06 -10.68 -0.95
N SER A 71 32.36 -10.69 -2.26
CA SER A 71 31.35 -10.74 -3.31
C SER A 71 30.46 -11.99 -3.18
N GLU A 72 31.05 -13.18 -3.05
CA GLU A 72 30.30 -14.42 -2.86
C GLU A 72 29.40 -14.36 -1.61
N ILE A 73 29.94 -13.92 -0.46
CA ILE A 73 29.18 -13.79 0.80
C ILE A 73 28.03 -12.79 0.66
N SER A 74 28.25 -11.68 -0.05
CA SER A 74 27.24 -10.63 -0.25
C SER A 74 26.05 -11.09 -1.13
N THR A 75 26.15 -12.24 -1.78
CA THR A 75 25.06 -12.86 -2.56
C THR A 75 24.37 -13.99 -1.82
N ALA A 76 24.80 -14.27 -0.58
CA ALA A 76 24.23 -15.34 0.22
C ALA A 76 22.76 -15.05 0.53
N ARG A 77 21.91 -16.05 0.32
CA ARG A 77 20.48 -15.96 0.59
C ARG A 77 20.14 -15.55 2.03
N PRO A 78 20.75 -16.11 3.09
CA PRO A 78 20.41 -15.73 4.47
C PRO A 78 20.70 -14.26 4.77
N LEU A 79 21.69 -13.65 4.09
CA LEU A 79 21.95 -12.22 4.19
C LEU A 79 20.78 -11.40 3.67
N TRP A 80 20.33 -11.67 2.44
CA TRP A 80 19.23 -10.95 1.83
C TRP A 80 17.90 -11.17 2.54
N ALA A 81 17.68 -12.37 3.10
CA ALA A 81 16.53 -12.62 3.97
C ALA A 81 16.57 -11.73 5.22
N ALA A 82 17.71 -11.67 5.92
CA ALA A 82 17.88 -10.84 7.11
C ALA A 82 17.74 -9.33 6.81
N LEU A 83 18.30 -8.86 5.69
CA LEU A 83 18.16 -7.47 5.24
C LEU A 83 16.70 -7.13 4.90
N PHE A 84 15.99 -8.05 4.24
CA PHE A 84 14.58 -7.87 3.89
C PHE A 84 13.67 -7.87 5.12
N GLU A 85 13.90 -8.77 6.07
CA GLU A 85 13.17 -8.78 7.36
C GLU A 85 13.39 -7.48 8.12
N ARG A 86 14.63 -6.99 8.23
CA ARG A 86 14.92 -5.69 8.84
C ARG A 86 14.22 -4.53 8.13
N LEU A 87 14.17 -4.56 6.79
CA LEU A 87 13.42 -3.57 6.01
C LEU A 87 11.91 -3.61 6.33
N CYS A 88 11.33 -4.80 6.46
CA CYS A 88 9.94 -4.96 6.88
C CYS A 88 9.68 -4.40 8.28
N ASP A 89 10.63 -4.55 9.20
CA ASP A 89 10.53 -4.03 10.57
C ASP A 89 10.67 -2.50 10.64
N GLU A 90 11.46 -1.91 9.74
CA GLU A 90 11.65 -0.46 9.66
C GLU A 90 10.44 0.25 9.04
N LEU A 91 9.83 -0.32 7.99
CA LEU A 91 8.74 0.33 7.27
C LEU A 91 7.42 0.32 8.05
N ILE A 92 6.61 1.37 7.84
CA ILE A 92 5.23 1.38 8.35
C ILE A 92 4.42 0.33 7.61
N VAL A 93 4.41 0.35 6.27
CA VAL A 93 3.76 -0.70 5.49
C VAL A 93 4.82 -1.58 4.82
N PRO A 94 5.05 -2.81 5.32
CA PRO A 94 6.09 -3.67 4.78
C PRO A 94 5.73 -4.14 3.36
N PRO A 95 6.72 -4.39 2.48
CA PRO A 95 6.46 -5.01 1.18
C PRO A 95 5.78 -6.37 1.35
N LEU A 96 4.81 -6.66 0.48
CA LEU A 96 4.09 -7.93 0.51
C LEU A 96 4.76 -8.93 -0.44
N LEU A 97 5.19 -10.07 0.11
CA LEU A 97 5.70 -11.20 -0.69
C LEU A 97 4.55 -12.07 -1.20
N GLU A 98 4.72 -12.63 -2.40
CA GLU A 98 3.75 -13.53 -3.04
C GLU A 98 3.69 -14.93 -2.39
N ARG A 99 4.78 -15.31 -1.72
CA ARG A 99 5.02 -16.62 -1.09
C ARG A 99 5.83 -16.43 0.20
N PRO A 100 6.03 -17.47 1.03
CA PRO A 100 6.84 -17.34 2.22
C PRO A 100 8.29 -16.97 1.87
N ILE A 101 8.96 -16.19 2.72
CA ILE A 101 10.35 -15.74 2.48
C ILE A 101 11.32 -16.92 2.22
N HIS A 102 11.06 -18.06 2.86
CA HIS A 102 11.85 -19.27 2.69
C HIS A 102 11.69 -19.95 1.30
N ALA A 103 10.81 -19.46 0.43
CA ALA A 103 10.68 -19.95 -0.94
C ALA A 103 11.46 -19.10 -1.96
N TYR A 104 11.94 -17.91 -1.58
CA TYR A 104 12.66 -17.01 -2.47
C TYR A 104 14.16 -17.35 -2.57
N SER A 105 14.71 -17.22 -3.76
CA SER A 105 16.16 -17.26 -4.00
C SER A 105 16.83 -15.97 -3.48
N ALA A 106 18.17 -15.98 -3.36
CA ALA A 106 18.92 -14.78 -2.97
C ALA A 106 18.67 -13.60 -3.93
N GLN A 107 18.73 -13.88 -5.24
CA GLN A 107 18.55 -12.88 -6.29
C GLN A 107 17.15 -12.25 -6.25
N GLU A 108 16.12 -13.04 -5.94
CA GLU A 108 14.75 -12.53 -5.86
C GLU A 108 14.54 -11.65 -4.63
N LEU A 109 15.12 -12.03 -3.49
CA LEU A 109 15.08 -11.22 -2.27
C LEU A 109 15.85 -9.91 -2.46
N GLU A 110 17.04 -9.97 -3.06
CA GLU A 110 17.83 -8.79 -3.43
C GLU A 110 17.03 -7.86 -4.35
N GLY A 111 16.41 -8.41 -5.40
CA GLY A 111 15.56 -7.65 -6.32
C GLY A 111 14.35 -7.01 -5.63
N ALA A 112 13.65 -7.75 -4.76
CA ALA A 112 12.52 -7.24 -4.00
C ALA A 112 12.94 -6.15 -3.01
N PHE A 113 14.08 -6.32 -2.33
CA PHE A 113 14.67 -5.34 -1.42
C PHE A 113 14.96 -4.03 -2.16
N PHE A 114 15.70 -4.09 -3.27
CA PHE A 114 16.07 -2.89 -4.02
C PHE A 114 14.89 -2.21 -4.70
N LYS A 115 13.94 -2.98 -5.22
CA LYS A 115 12.68 -2.43 -5.75
C LYS A 115 11.97 -1.60 -4.66
N ARG A 116 11.89 -2.13 -3.43
CA ARG A 116 11.26 -1.41 -2.33
C ARG A 116 12.05 -0.18 -1.89
N ILE A 117 13.37 -0.30 -1.68
CA ILE A 117 14.23 0.84 -1.30
C ILE A 117 14.19 1.94 -2.34
N SER A 118 14.36 1.61 -3.61
CA SER A 118 14.28 2.56 -4.72
C SER A 118 12.94 3.28 -4.74
N SER A 119 11.87 2.57 -4.40
CA SER A 119 10.54 3.15 -4.31
C SER A 119 10.35 4.12 -3.16
N GLU A 120 10.84 3.79 -1.98
CA GLU A 120 10.84 4.73 -0.85
C GLU A 120 11.71 5.95 -1.15
N MET A 121 12.86 5.77 -1.79
CA MET A 121 13.73 6.89 -2.20
C MET A 121 13.08 7.77 -3.26
N ALA A 122 12.44 7.19 -4.28
CA ALA A 122 11.69 7.95 -5.28
C ALA A 122 10.57 8.78 -4.63
N PHE A 123 9.85 8.18 -3.68
CA PHE A 123 8.81 8.85 -2.91
C PHE A 123 9.36 9.99 -2.02
N ALA A 124 10.52 9.78 -1.38
CA ALA A 124 11.17 10.74 -0.49
C ALA A 124 11.84 11.92 -1.22
N SER A 125 12.33 11.67 -2.44
CA SER A 125 13.26 12.56 -3.13
C SER A 125 12.60 13.68 -3.91
N GLY A 126 11.27 13.71 -4.05
CA GLY A 126 10.63 14.69 -4.91
C GLY A 126 10.79 14.38 -6.40
N ARG A 127 11.37 13.22 -6.76
CA ARG A 127 11.63 12.87 -8.17
C ARG A 127 10.37 12.35 -8.86
N ILE A 128 10.20 12.74 -10.12
CA ILE A 128 9.10 12.27 -10.96
C ILE A 128 9.22 10.75 -11.09
N PRO A 129 8.20 9.98 -10.66
CA PRO A 129 8.23 8.53 -10.77
C PRO A 129 8.19 8.07 -12.23
N ARG A 130 8.59 6.82 -12.47
CA ARG A 130 8.47 6.21 -13.78
C ARG A 130 6.99 6.03 -14.12
N MET A 131 6.55 6.65 -15.19
CA MET A 131 5.18 6.50 -15.69
C MET A 131 5.16 5.60 -16.91
N ARG A 132 4.28 4.59 -16.89
CA ARG A 132 3.94 3.76 -18.05
C ARG A 132 2.49 4.04 -18.40
N SER A 133 2.27 4.73 -19.52
CA SER A 133 0.93 5.01 -20.05
C SER A 133 0.59 3.97 -21.09
N GLU A 134 -0.57 3.35 -20.92
CA GLU A 134 -1.01 2.26 -21.78
C GLU A 134 -2.47 2.50 -22.19
N PRO A 135 -2.87 2.14 -23.42
CA PRO A 135 -4.24 2.26 -23.89
C PRO A 135 -5.10 1.19 -23.23
N LEU A 136 -5.44 1.42 -21.97
CA LEU A 136 -6.53 0.73 -21.30
C LEU A 136 -7.79 1.50 -21.67
N ASN A 137 -8.72 0.82 -22.36
CA ASN A 137 -10.06 1.34 -22.65
C ASN A 137 -10.78 1.59 -21.34
N SER A 138 -10.51 2.75 -20.74
CA SER A 138 -10.87 2.97 -19.36
C SER A 138 -12.32 3.41 -19.26
N GLU A 139 -12.98 2.92 -18.22
CA GLU A 139 -14.26 3.42 -17.77
C GLU A 139 -14.16 4.67 -16.93
N ARG A 140 -15.24 5.47 -17.01
CA ARG A 140 -15.45 6.67 -16.20
C ARG A 140 -15.57 6.41 -14.69
N TYR A 141 -15.59 5.14 -14.26
CA TYR A 141 -15.90 4.75 -12.88
C TYR A 141 -14.69 4.10 -12.22
N SER A 142 -14.16 4.73 -11.17
CA SER A 142 -13.02 4.23 -10.38
C SER A 142 -13.31 2.91 -9.68
N ASP A 143 -14.54 2.70 -9.21
CA ASP A 143 -14.90 1.51 -8.44
C ASP A 143 -14.87 0.21 -9.25
N CYS A 144 -14.74 0.33 -10.58
CA CYS A 144 -14.53 -0.78 -11.49
C CYS A 144 -13.06 -1.23 -11.54
N TYR A 145 -12.15 -0.52 -10.89
CA TYR A 145 -10.73 -0.85 -10.80
C TYR A 145 -10.33 -1.14 -9.36
N HIS A 146 -9.46 -2.12 -9.19
CA HIS A 146 -8.90 -2.41 -7.88
C HIS A 146 -7.50 -2.98 -8.00
N LEU A 147 -6.53 -2.28 -7.43
CA LEU A 147 -5.16 -2.78 -7.32
C LEU A 147 -5.07 -3.71 -6.11
N LEU A 148 -4.70 -4.97 -6.35
CA LEU A 148 -4.49 -5.92 -5.27
C LEU A 148 -3.25 -5.54 -4.45
N GLU A 149 -3.31 -5.82 -3.15
CA GLU A 149 -2.18 -5.58 -2.25
C GLU A 149 -0.95 -6.35 -2.74
N GLY A 150 0.20 -5.69 -2.76
CA GLY A 150 1.42 -6.16 -3.42
C GLY A 150 1.60 -5.62 -4.85
N GLY A 151 0.59 -4.94 -5.41
CA GLY A 151 0.71 -4.07 -6.58
C GLY A 151 0.83 -4.77 -7.92
N ARG A 152 1.06 -6.08 -7.96
CA ARG A 152 1.22 -6.82 -9.22
C ARG A 152 -0.05 -6.87 -10.06
N TRP A 153 -1.21 -7.02 -9.44
CA TRP A 153 -2.44 -7.38 -10.14
C TRP A 153 -3.47 -6.26 -10.08
N LEU A 154 -3.93 -5.81 -11.24
CA LEU A 154 -5.06 -4.88 -11.35
C LEU A 154 -6.31 -5.64 -11.78
N LEU A 155 -7.35 -5.58 -10.95
CA LEU A 155 -8.66 -6.13 -11.26
C LEU A 155 -9.52 -5.07 -11.94
N VAL A 156 -10.25 -5.49 -12.98
CA VAL A 156 -11.15 -4.62 -13.74
C VAL A 156 -12.48 -5.29 -14.03
N THR A 157 -13.58 -4.59 -13.77
CA THR A 157 -14.93 -4.94 -14.24
C THR A 157 -15.35 -3.96 -15.32
N SER A 158 -15.29 -4.36 -16.59
CA SER A 158 -15.61 -3.44 -17.70
C SER A 158 -16.77 -3.93 -18.58
N PRO A 159 -17.88 -3.17 -18.75
CA PRO A 159 -18.91 -3.46 -19.74
C PRO A 159 -18.39 -3.46 -21.16
N ARG A 160 -17.32 -2.69 -21.48
CA ARG A 160 -16.73 -2.66 -22.83
C ARG A 160 -15.98 -3.95 -23.17
N LEU A 161 -15.31 -4.58 -22.20
CA LEU A 161 -14.60 -5.85 -22.42
C LEU A 161 -15.56 -7.03 -22.57
N LYS A 162 -16.59 -7.05 -21.72
CA LYS A 162 -17.86 -7.78 -21.82
C LYS A 162 -18.50 -7.69 -20.43
N PRO A 163 -19.77 -7.32 -20.35
CA PRO A 163 -20.46 -7.20 -19.07
C PRO A 163 -20.43 -8.48 -18.26
N GLY A 164 -20.52 -8.33 -16.94
CA GLY A 164 -20.58 -9.49 -16.06
C GLY A 164 -19.27 -10.29 -16.04
N ARG A 165 -18.11 -9.64 -16.20
CA ARG A 165 -16.81 -10.31 -16.10
C ARG A 165 -15.84 -9.53 -15.25
N VAL A 166 -14.96 -10.26 -14.58
CA VAL A 166 -13.78 -9.68 -13.91
C VAL A 166 -12.54 -10.13 -14.65
N TYR A 167 -11.69 -9.16 -14.93
CA TYR A 167 -10.43 -9.31 -15.63
C TYR A 167 -9.28 -8.97 -14.68
N ALA A 168 -8.12 -9.59 -14.90
CA ALA A 168 -6.89 -9.30 -14.20
C ALA A 168 -5.78 -8.93 -15.20
N TYR A 169 -5.10 -7.81 -14.94
CA TYR A 169 -3.87 -7.42 -15.62
C TYR A 169 -2.67 -7.76 -14.73
N ASP A 170 -1.64 -8.35 -15.31
CA ASP A 170 -0.35 -8.58 -14.66
C ASP A 170 0.57 -7.38 -14.97
N LEU A 171 0.79 -6.53 -13.97
CA LEU A 171 1.53 -5.27 -14.11
C LEU A 171 3.04 -5.45 -14.04
N GLU A 172 3.53 -6.65 -13.70
CA GLU A 172 4.96 -6.98 -13.72
C GLU A 172 5.45 -7.34 -15.13
N LYS A 173 4.53 -7.52 -16.10
CA LYS A 173 4.93 -7.70 -17.50
C LYS A 173 5.37 -6.36 -18.10
N PRO A 174 6.44 -6.35 -18.93
CA PRO A 174 7.02 -5.11 -19.45
C PRO A 174 6.06 -4.36 -20.38
N LEU A 175 5.28 -5.09 -21.16
CA LEU A 175 4.13 -4.59 -21.93
C LEU A 175 2.85 -5.06 -21.23
N LEU A 176 1.84 -4.19 -21.15
CA LEU A 176 0.58 -4.60 -20.54
C LEU A 176 -0.04 -5.75 -21.35
N PRO A 177 -0.18 -6.95 -20.75
CA PRO A 177 -0.72 -8.09 -21.46
C PRO A 177 -2.22 -7.88 -21.70
N LYS A 178 -2.76 -8.64 -22.65
CA LYS A 178 -4.22 -8.80 -22.73
C LYS A 178 -4.74 -9.27 -21.36
N PRO A 179 -5.79 -8.63 -20.82
CA PRO A 179 -6.32 -9.02 -19.52
C PRO A 179 -6.76 -10.47 -19.53
N LYS A 180 -6.45 -11.20 -18.46
CA LYS A 180 -6.96 -12.56 -18.27
C LYS A 180 -8.32 -12.50 -17.59
N ARG A 181 -9.32 -13.15 -18.18
CA ARG A 181 -10.63 -13.33 -17.53
C ARG A 181 -10.47 -14.27 -16.34
N ILE A 182 -10.89 -13.83 -15.15
CA ILE A 182 -10.87 -14.63 -13.92
C ILE A 182 -12.26 -15.02 -13.43
N ILE A 183 -13.29 -14.22 -13.71
CA ILE A 183 -14.69 -14.51 -13.33
C ILE A 183 -15.62 -14.23 -14.52
N ASP A 184 -16.64 -15.08 -14.69
CA ASP A 184 -17.69 -14.95 -15.72
C ASP A 184 -19.09 -15.14 -15.10
N PHE A 185 -19.93 -14.12 -15.16
CA PHE A 185 -21.31 -14.14 -14.70
C PHE A 185 -22.22 -14.51 -15.87
N LYS A 186 -22.71 -15.77 -15.88
CA LYS A 186 -23.54 -16.28 -16.98
C LYS A 186 -24.95 -15.68 -17.02
N ASP A 187 -25.50 -15.27 -15.88
CA ASP A 187 -26.95 -15.04 -15.74
C ASP A 187 -27.32 -13.58 -15.44
N ARG A 188 -26.62 -12.59 -16.02
CA ARG A 188 -26.72 -11.20 -15.52
C ARG A 188 -26.91 -10.13 -16.56
N ASN A 189 -27.56 -9.06 -16.10
CA ASN A 189 -27.81 -7.86 -16.86
C ASN A 189 -26.48 -7.34 -17.47
N PRO A 190 -26.37 -7.29 -18.81
CA PRO A 190 -25.18 -6.80 -19.47
C PRO A 190 -24.89 -5.31 -19.24
N GLY A 191 -25.76 -4.56 -18.57
CA GLY A 191 -25.45 -3.20 -18.12
C GLY A 191 -24.78 -3.11 -16.75
N GLN A 192 -24.79 -4.20 -15.96
CA GLN A 192 -24.48 -4.11 -14.53
C GLN A 192 -23.00 -3.86 -14.28
N LYS A 193 -22.71 -2.72 -13.64
CA LYS A 193 -21.40 -2.39 -13.09
C LYS A 193 -21.23 -3.00 -11.71
N TRP A 194 -19.97 -3.23 -11.32
CA TRP A 194 -19.63 -3.89 -10.07
C TRP A 194 -18.61 -3.08 -9.30
N TRP A 195 -18.83 -2.96 -8.01
CA TRP A 195 -17.82 -2.59 -7.05
C TRP A 195 -16.92 -3.77 -6.77
N ILE A 196 -15.62 -3.48 -6.77
CA ILE A 196 -14.58 -4.43 -6.41
C ILE A 196 -14.02 -4.00 -5.04
N ARG A 197 -14.06 -4.92 -4.07
CA ARG A 197 -13.32 -4.78 -2.80
C ARG A 197 -12.62 -6.08 -2.48
N THR A 198 -11.47 -5.99 -1.82
CA THR A 198 -10.69 -7.17 -1.47
C THR A 198 -10.18 -7.10 -0.05
N ASN A 199 -10.01 -8.28 0.55
CA ASN A 199 -9.36 -8.47 1.82
C ASN A 199 -8.26 -9.52 1.66
N LEU A 200 -7.02 -9.17 2.02
CA LEU A 200 -5.89 -10.10 2.03
C LEU A 200 -6.06 -11.15 3.14
N ASP A 201 -5.93 -12.42 2.78
CA ASP A 201 -5.86 -13.50 3.75
C ASP A 201 -4.40 -13.77 4.14
N LYS A 202 -4.01 -13.18 5.26
CA LYS A 202 -2.66 -13.33 5.83
C LYS A 202 -2.38 -14.74 6.38
N SER A 203 -3.40 -15.58 6.56
CA SER A 203 -3.23 -16.96 7.02
C SER A 203 -2.86 -17.93 5.88
N SER A 204 -3.06 -17.49 4.64
CA SER A 204 -2.73 -18.28 3.46
C SER A 204 -1.21 -18.36 3.26
N PRO A 205 -0.64 -19.55 2.98
CA PRO A 205 0.80 -19.69 2.74
C PRO A 205 1.25 -18.99 1.45
N THR A 206 0.34 -18.81 0.50
CA THR A 206 0.55 -18.03 -0.72
C THR A 206 -0.42 -16.86 -0.75
N LEU A 207 -0.11 -15.86 -1.58
CA LEU A 207 -0.94 -14.68 -1.73
C LEU A 207 -2.38 -15.07 -2.12
N ALA A 208 -3.33 -14.70 -1.26
CA ALA A 208 -4.72 -15.00 -1.47
C ALA A 208 -5.61 -13.89 -0.92
N PHE A 209 -6.76 -13.68 -1.56
CA PHE A 209 -7.67 -12.61 -1.22
C PHE A 209 -9.10 -13.12 -1.19
N ASN A 210 -9.92 -12.56 -0.32
CA ASN A 210 -11.36 -12.61 -0.49
C ASN A 210 -11.76 -11.39 -1.33
N LEU A 211 -12.44 -11.62 -2.45
CA LEU A 211 -12.92 -10.62 -3.39
C LEU A 211 -14.43 -10.49 -3.24
N LEU A 212 -14.90 -9.29 -2.95
CA LEU A 212 -16.30 -8.90 -3.00
C LEU A 212 -16.61 -8.22 -4.33
N LEU A 213 -17.69 -8.67 -4.95
CA LEU A 213 -18.33 -8.04 -6.10
C LEU A 213 -19.75 -7.65 -5.72
N ALA A 214 -20.00 -6.35 -5.64
CA ALA A 214 -21.31 -5.79 -5.31
C ALA A 214 -21.85 -4.96 -6.48
N PRO A 215 -23.16 -4.99 -6.78
CA PRO A 215 -23.70 -4.23 -7.89
C PRO A 215 -23.60 -2.72 -7.61
N LEU A 216 -23.02 -1.98 -8.55
CA LEU A 216 -22.99 -0.53 -8.50
C LEU A 216 -24.30 0.02 -9.05
N PHE A 217 -25.04 0.75 -8.21
CA PHE A 217 -26.22 1.50 -8.63
C PHE A 217 -25.78 2.86 -9.19
N THR A 218 -25.93 3.06 -10.48
CA THR A 218 -25.73 4.38 -11.10
C THR A 218 -27.06 5.11 -11.19
N ALA A 219 -27.06 6.44 -11.00
CA ALA A 219 -28.27 7.27 -11.15
C ALA A 219 -28.91 7.15 -12.55
N ASP A 220 -28.13 6.76 -13.55
CA ASP A 220 -28.58 6.46 -14.91
C ASP A 220 -29.47 5.20 -14.99
N ASN A 221 -29.48 4.36 -13.95
CA ASN A 221 -30.36 3.21 -13.88
C ASN A 221 -31.74 3.74 -13.47
N ASP A 222 -32.68 3.74 -14.42
CA ASP A 222 -34.08 4.12 -14.19
C ASP A 222 -34.61 3.42 -12.93
N PRO A 223 -35.05 4.16 -11.90
CA PRO A 223 -35.60 3.57 -10.69
C PRO A 223 -36.86 2.72 -10.95
N ASN A 224 -37.49 2.84 -12.11
CA ASN A 224 -38.63 2.02 -12.53
C ASN A 224 -38.23 0.71 -13.23
N LEU A 225 -36.97 0.56 -13.65
CA LEU A 225 -36.48 -0.70 -14.18
C LEU A 225 -36.30 -1.64 -12.99
N ASN A 226 -37.24 -2.60 -12.83
CA ASN A 226 -37.21 -3.73 -11.90
C ASN A 226 -35.77 -4.12 -11.57
N ALA A 227 -35.20 -3.52 -10.53
CA ALA A 227 -33.78 -3.62 -10.27
C ALA A 227 -33.52 -5.10 -9.99
N PRO A 228 -32.75 -5.81 -10.84
CA PRO A 228 -32.52 -7.22 -10.63
C PRO A 228 -31.93 -7.39 -9.23
N HIS A 229 -32.47 -8.36 -8.48
CA HIS A 229 -32.04 -8.69 -7.12
C HIS A 229 -30.54 -8.45 -6.93
N ALA A 230 -30.20 -7.45 -6.13
CA ALA A 230 -28.82 -7.01 -5.94
C ALA A 230 -28.09 -8.05 -5.08
N TYR A 231 -27.48 -9.04 -5.70
CA TYR A 231 -26.68 -10.04 -5.01
C TYR A 231 -25.22 -9.61 -4.94
N ASN A 232 -24.67 -9.67 -3.73
CA ASN A 232 -23.24 -9.55 -3.45
C ASN A 232 -22.58 -10.93 -3.64
N HIS A 233 -21.43 -10.97 -4.29
CA HIS A 233 -20.67 -12.20 -4.49
C HIS A 233 -19.33 -12.12 -3.83
N ILE A 234 -18.98 -13.20 -3.14
CA ILE A 234 -17.69 -13.31 -2.50
C ILE A 234 -16.96 -14.48 -3.17
N TYR A 235 -15.77 -14.20 -3.66
CA TYR A 235 -14.84 -15.14 -4.28
C TYR A 235 -13.58 -15.22 -3.45
N ARG A 236 -12.92 -16.36 -3.50
CA ARG A 236 -11.53 -16.53 -3.12
C ARG A 236 -10.67 -16.35 -4.36
N LEU A 237 -9.72 -15.44 -4.30
CA LEU A 237 -8.64 -15.33 -5.27
C LEU A 237 -7.41 -15.99 -4.70
N THR A 238 -6.78 -16.89 -5.44
CA THR A 238 -5.52 -17.52 -5.08
C THR A 238 -4.49 -17.32 -6.17
N LEU A 239 -3.27 -16.94 -5.79
CA LEU A 239 -2.14 -16.97 -6.69
C LEU A 239 -1.72 -18.42 -6.92
N SER A 240 -1.57 -18.79 -8.19
CA SER A 240 -0.96 -20.06 -8.60
C SER A 240 0.14 -19.78 -9.63
N GLY A 241 1.13 -20.66 -9.71
CA GLY A 241 2.37 -20.36 -10.44
C GLY A 241 3.22 -19.31 -9.73
N TYR A 242 4.28 -18.86 -10.39
CA TYR A 242 5.25 -17.92 -9.83
C TYR A 242 5.98 -17.17 -10.96
N GLY A 243 6.53 -15.99 -10.65
CA GLY A 243 7.28 -15.19 -11.63
C GLY A 243 6.42 -14.91 -12.86
N ILE A 244 6.97 -15.11 -14.06
CA ILE A 244 6.27 -14.87 -15.34
C ILE A 244 5.02 -15.75 -15.57
N ASP A 245 4.95 -16.90 -14.89
CA ASP A 245 3.88 -17.90 -15.02
C ASP A 245 2.79 -17.74 -13.96
N ALA A 246 2.92 -16.76 -13.06
CA ALA A 246 1.94 -16.54 -12.02
C ALA A 246 0.59 -16.13 -12.62
N LYS A 247 -0.49 -16.64 -12.03
CA LYS A 247 -1.86 -16.43 -12.46
C LYS A 247 -2.79 -16.34 -11.25
N LEU A 248 -3.81 -15.51 -11.36
CA LEU A 248 -4.92 -15.50 -10.40
C LEU A 248 -5.99 -16.51 -10.80
N GLU A 249 -6.43 -17.27 -9.82
CA GLU A 249 -7.55 -18.20 -9.92
C GLU A 249 -8.66 -17.74 -8.97
N ALA A 250 -9.92 -17.84 -9.40
CA ALA A 250 -11.06 -17.39 -8.63
C ALA A 250 -12.01 -18.57 -8.33
N GLN A 251 -12.34 -18.75 -7.06
CA GLN A 251 -13.31 -19.73 -6.58
C GLN A 251 -14.46 -19.01 -5.89
N LYS A 252 -15.71 -19.26 -6.32
CA LYS A 252 -16.88 -18.65 -5.66
C LYS A 252 -17.05 -19.24 -4.26
N LEU A 253 -17.14 -18.38 -3.24
CA LEU A 253 -17.39 -18.78 -1.85
C LEU A 253 -18.86 -18.63 -1.48
N ARG A 254 -19.43 -17.44 -1.74
CA ARG A 254 -20.78 -17.07 -1.26
C ARG A 254 -21.51 -16.16 -2.23
N THR A 255 -22.84 -16.19 -2.11
CA THR A 255 -23.77 -15.21 -2.68
C THR A 255 -24.66 -14.72 -1.55
N LEU A 256 -24.74 -13.42 -1.34
CA LEU A 256 -25.57 -12.81 -0.30
C LEU A 256 -26.55 -11.84 -0.95
N TYR A 257 -27.83 -11.94 -0.60
CA TYR A 257 -28.82 -10.93 -0.94
C TYR A 257 -28.43 -9.57 -0.35
N GLY A 258 -28.40 -8.54 -1.19
CA GLY A 258 -28.01 -7.18 -0.85
C GLY A 258 -29.16 -6.24 -0.51
N GLY A 259 -30.42 -6.67 -0.65
CA GLY A 259 -31.58 -5.79 -0.49
C GLY A 259 -31.88 -4.96 -1.75
N LEU A 260 -33.11 -4.46 -1.87
CA LEU A 260 -33.56 -3.65 -3.01
C LEU A 260 -33.94 -2.21 -2.63
N GLU A 261 -34.15 -1.92 -1.35
CA GLU A 261 -34.75 -0.65 -0.89
C GLU A 261 -33.75 0.51 -0.82
N PHE A 262 -32.45 0.23 -0.83
CA PHE A 262 -31.40 1.22 -0.63
C PHE A 262 -30.29 1.03 -1.66
N TYR A 263 -29.71 2.14 -2.10
CA TYR A 263 -28.48 2.10 -2.88
C TYR A 263 -27.28 2.10 -1.93
N THR A 264 -26.21 1.43 -2.34
CA THR A 264 -24.98 1.36 -1.55
C THR A 264 -24.07 2.54 -1.92
N THR A 265 -23.65 3.33 -0.93
CA THR A 265 -22.74 4.49 -1.11
C THR A 265 -21.31 4.21 -0.67
N ASP A 266 -21.07 3.17 0.13
CA ASP A 266 -19.75 2.60 0.37
C ASP A 266 -19.89 1.13 0.77
N ILE A 267 -18.89 0.31 0.44
CA ILE A 267 -18.83 -1.09 0.82
C ILE A 267 -17.40 -1.46 1.17
N GLN A 268 -17.23 -2.22 2.23
CA GLN A 268 -15.93 -2.73 2.64
C GLN A 268 -16.03 -4.22 3.00
N LEU A 269 -14.97 -4.93 2.68
CA LEU A 269 -14.77 -6.33 3.05
C LEU A 269 -13.50 -6.41 3.89
N GLN A 270 -13.60 -6.88 5.12
CA GLN A 270 -12.43 -7.10 5.98
C GLN A 270 -12.65 -8.31 6.88
N GLY A 271 -11.74 -9.29 6.82
CA GLY A 271 -11.84 -10.54 7.57
C GLY A 271 -13.18 -11.23 7.31
N HIS A 272 -13.91 -11.53 8.39
CA HIS A 272 -15.23 -12.19 8.32
C HIS A 272 -16.40 -11.22 8.10
N TYR A 273 -16.13 -9.91 8.01
CA TYR A 273 -17.15 -8.88 8.01
C TYR A 273 -17.27 -8.18 6.66
N LEU A 274 -18.53 -7.95 6.29
CA LEU A 274 -18.96 -7.12 5.18
C LEU A 274 -19.70 -5.93 5.80
N SER A 275 -19.26 -4.70 5.54
CA SER A 275 -19.98 -3.49 5.94
C SER A 275 -20.43 -2.71 4.71
N ARG A 276 -21.63 -2.13 4.79
CA ARG A 276 -22.29 -1.42 3.69
C ARG A 276 -22.91 -0.14 4.22
N VAL A 277 -22.59 0.99 3.59
CA VAL A 277 -23.32 2.23 3.81
C VAL A 277 -24.47 2.27 2.81
N LEU A 278 -25.68 2.27 3.33
CA LEU A 278 -26.92 2.22 2.57
C LEU A 278 -27.62 3.57 2.68
N ALA A 279 -28.05 4.13 1.56
CA ALA A 279 -28.75 5.40 1.52
C ALA A 279 -30.09 5.27 0.78
N ASN A 280 -31.07 6.06 1.20
CA ASN A 280 -32.37 6.16 0.57
C ASN A 280 -32.48 7.49 -0.17
N TYR A 281 -32.75 7.47 -1.47
CA TYR A 281 -32.84 8.69 -2.29
C TYR A 281 -33.98 9.62 -1.85
N ILE A 282 -35.10 9.05 -1.38
CA ILE A 282 -36.31 9.80 -1.05
C ILE A 282 -36.17 10.43 0.33
N THR A 283 -35.83 9.63 1.33
CA THR A 283 -35.78 10.11 2.73
C THR A 283 -34.47 10.77 3.09
N ARG A 284 -33.42 10.60 2.26
CA ARG A 284 -32.03 11.00 2.55
C ARG A 284 -31.46 10.40 3.83
N HIS A 285 -32.13 9.41 4.42
CA HIS A 285 -31.58 8.66 5.53
C HIS A 285 -30.54 7.68 5.02
N SER A 286 -29.42 7.62 5.74
CA SER A 286 -28.38 6.63 5.52
C SER A 286 -28.19 5.82 6.80
N HIS A 287 -27.89 4.55 6.63
CA HIS A 287 -27.56 3.65 7.72
C HIS A 287 -26.44 2.72 7.29
N ILE A 288 -25.86 2.01 8.24
CA ILE A 288 -24.81 1.03 7.98
C ILE A 288 -25.38 -0.33 8.28
N GLU A 289 -25.21 -1.26 7.35
CA GLU A 289 -25.40 -2.68 7.60
C GLU A 289 -24.04 -3.33 7.77
N VAL A 290 -23.87 -4.12 8.84
CA VAL A 290 -22.71 -4.98 9.03
C VAL A 290 -23.16 -6.43 9.11
N CYS A 291 -22.48 -7.31 8.38
CA CYS A 291 -22.82 -8.72 8.26
C CYS A 291 -21.57 -9.58 8.39
N ASN A 292 -21.63 -10.65 9.17
CA ASN A 292 -20.63 -11.71 9.14
C ASN A 292 -20.94 -12.61 7.94
N TRP A 293 -20.21 -12.42 6.85
CA TRP A 293 -20.49 -13.07 5.58
C TRP A 293 -20.15 -14.56 5.60
N VAL A 294 -19.27 -15.00 6.51
CA VAL A 294 -18.86 -16.39 6.66
C VAL A 294 -19.99 -17.21 7.28
N LEU A 295 -20.61 -16.66 8.32
CA LEU A 295 -21.72 -17.29 9.05
C LEU A 295 -23.08 -17.10 8.37
N SER A 296 -23.18 -16.16 7.43
CA SER A 296 -24.42 -15.89 6.69
C SER A 296 -24.57 -16.80 5.46
N ASN A 297 -25.82 -17.04 5.08
CA ASN A 297 -26.20 -17.77 3.89
C ASN A 297 -27.38 -17.08 3.18
N SER A 298 -28.07 -17.77 2.27
CA SER A 298 -29.18 -17.20 1.49
C SER A 298 -30.45 -16.93 2.28
N THR A 299 -30.66 -17.57 3.43
CA THR A 299 -31.88 -17.46 4.24
C THR A 299 -31.61 -16.91 5.64
N LEU A 300 -30.41 -17.14 6.18
CA LEU A 300 -29.97 -16.75 7.52
C LEU A 300 -28.81 -15.77 7.44
N TYR A 301 -28.95 -14.64 8.12
CA TYR A 301 -27.97 -13.56 8.14
C TYR A 301 -27.52 -13.29 9.56
N MET A 302 -26.20 -13.23 9.77
CA MET A 302 -25.61 -12.77 11.03
C MET A 302 -25.26 -11.29 10.86
N LYS A 303 -26.16 -10.39 11.26
CA LYS A 303 -26.04 -8.98 10.93
C LYS A 303 -26.56 -8.03 11.99
N SER A 304 -26.18 -6.77 11.87
CA SER A 304 -26.66 -5.67 12.71
C SER A 304 -26.62 -4.36 11.93
N TYR A 305 -27.25 -3.34 12.50
CA TYR A 305 -27.47 -2.05 11.87
C TYR A 305 -26.92 -0.92 12.75
N ILE A 306 -26.45 0.15 12.12
CA ILE A 306 -26.07 1.38 12.79
C ILE A 306 -26.83 2.51 12.12
N PHE A 307 -27.53 3.29 12.93
CA PHE A 307 -28.23 4.51 12.51
C PHE A 307 -27.49 5.69 13.14
N PRO A 308 -26.40 6.18 12.51
CA PRO A 308 -25.71 7.34 13.03
C PRO A 308 -26.62 8.57 12.93
N ASP A 309 -26.32 9.59 13.73
CA ASP A 309 -27.06 10.85 13.71
C ASP A 309 -27.17 11.42 12.29
N ILE A 310 -28.25 12.18 12.06
CA ILE A 310 -28.99 12.43 10.81
C ILE A 310 -28.15 12.89 9.58
N TYR A 311 -26.86 13.19 9.71
CA TYR A 311 -26.08 13.80 8.63
C TYR A 311 -24.81 13.04 8.22
N GLY A 312 -24.87 12.48 7.01
CA GLY A 312 -23.75 12.20 6.10
C GLY A 312 -22.74 11.20 6.61
N ILE A 313 -22.96 9.91 6.36
CA ILE A 313 -21.94 8.87 6.57
C ILE A 313 -20.88 9.06 5.48
N CYS A 314 -19.64 9.33 5.89
CA CYS A 314 -18.52 9.47 4.98
C CYS A 314 -17.93 8.11 4.59
N GLY A 315 -17.91 7.17 5.54
CA GLY A 315 -17.49 5.80 5.27
C GLY A 315 -17.52 4.94 6.53
N CYS A 316 -17.30 3.64 6.32
CA CYS A 316 -17.13 2.70 7.42
C CYS A 316 -16.06 1.68 7.06
N SER A 317 -15.32 1.19 8.04
CA SER A 317 -14.22 0.25 7.83
C SER A 317 -14.21 -0.79 8.94
N PRO A 318 -14.51 -2.07 8.64
CA PRO A 318 -14.40 -3.11 9.63
C PRO A 318 -12.94 -3.24 10.02
N LEU A 319 -12.70 -3.31 11.31
CA LEU A 319 -11.39 -3.51 11.91
C LEU A 319 -11.32 -4.95 12.42
N PRO A 320 -10.13 -5.52 12.63
CA PRO A 320 -10.03 -6.84 13.23
C PRO A 320 -10.56 -6.88 14.66
N ASN A 321 -10.70 -8.09 15.22
CA ASN A 321 -11.29 -8.36 16.54
C ASN A 321 -12.74 -7.88 16.69
N GLY A 322 -13.50 -7.88 15.60
CA GLY A 322 -14.93 -7.54 15.66
C GLY A 322 -15.17 -6.07 16.03
N LYS A 323 -14.32 -5.15 15.56
CA LYS A 323 -14.55 -3.70 15.69
C LYS A 323 -14.98 -3.10 14.36
N LEU A 324 -15.75 -2.01 14.38
CA LEU A 324 -16.12 -1.26 13.17
C LEU A 324 -15.89 0.22 13.40
N LEU A 325 -15.08 0.84 12.55
CA LEU A 325 -14.95 2.29 12.49
C LEU A 325 -16.05 2.86 11.60
N VAL A 326 -16.75 3.87 12.10
CA VAL A 326 -17.71 4.67 11.34
C VAL A 326 -17.28 6.12 11.41
N VAL A 327 -17.19 6.76 10.24
CA VAL A 327 -16.91 8.18 10.12
C VAL A 327 -18.13 8.85 9.51
N THR A 328 -18.71 9.79 10.24
CA THR A 328 -19.79 10.67 9.79
C THR A 328 -19.25 12.05 9.46
N SER A 329 -20.11 12.94 8.98
CA SER A 329 -19.75 14.34 8.76
C SER A 329 -19.50 15.13 10.05
N THR A 330 -19.65 14.54 11.24
CA THR A 330 -19.47 15.23 12.52
C THR A 330 -18.72 14.43 13.58
N SER A 331 -18.45 13.15 13.34
CA SER A 331 -17.82 12.30 14.33
C SER A 331 -17.13 11.07 13.75
N ALA A 332 -16.13 10.57 14.46
CA ALA A 332 -15.62 9.21 14.33
C ALA A 332 -16.16 8.39 15.51
N ALA A 333 -16.60 7.17 15.26
CA ALA A 333 -17.12 6.29 16.29
C ALA A 333 -16.69 4.84 16.05
N LEU A 334 -16.49 4.11 17.14
CA LEU A 334 -16.16 2.69 17.11
C LEU A 334 -17.29 1.87 17.72
N TYR A 335 -17.62 0.78 17.04
CA TYR A 335 -18.69 -0.15 17.39
C TYR A 335 -18.10 -1.54 17.60
N ASP A 336 -18.68 -2.28 18.54
CA ASP A 336 -18.43 -3.71 18.69
C ASP A 336 -19.39 -4.49 17.77
N ILE A 337 -18.81 -5.24 16.85
CA ILE A 337 -19.49 -6.10 15.87
C ILE A 337 -19.16 -7.58 16.09
N SER A 338 -18.61 -7.94 17.27
CA SER A 338 -18.36 -9.33 17.65
C SER A 338 -19.67 -10.11 17.85
N ASN A 339 -20.70 -9.45 18.39
CA ASN A 339 -22.00 -10.04 18.73
C ASN A 339 -23.10 -9.64 17.75
N LEU A 340 -23.02 -10.16 16.52
CA LEU A 340 -24.08 -9.95 15.52
C LEU A 340 -25.28 -10.85 15.78
N HIS A 341 -26.47 -10.36 15.43
CA HIS A 341 -27.73 -11.07 15.65
C HIS A 341 -28.10 -11.92 14.44
N SER A 342 -28.73 -13.07 14.72
CA SER A 342 -29.30 -13.90 13.67
C SER A 342 -30.61 -13.30 13.17
N MET A 343 -30.74 -13.16 11.86
CA MET A 343 -31.93 -12.64 11.18
C MET A 343 -32.32 -13.54 10.02
N GLN A 344 -33.61 -13.77 9.88
CA GLN A 344 -34.16 -14.45 8.71
C GLN A 344 -34.73 -13.42 7.74
N LEU A 345 -34.59 -13.70 6.44
CA LEU A 345 -35.23 -12.91 5.39
C LEU A 345 -36.70 -13.36 5.28
N VAL A 346 -37.63 -12.50 5.69
CA VAL A 346 -39.08 -12.75 5.59
C VAL A 346 -39.66 -11.79 4.56
N ASP A 347 -40.22 -12.31 3.47
CA ASP A 347 -40.80 -11.52 2.37
C ASP A 347 -39.86 -10.45 1.79
N GLY A 348 -38.56 -10.76 1.73
CA GLY A 348 -37.54 -9.83 1.22
C GLY A 348 -37.15 -8.72 2.21
N LYS A 349 -37.68 -8.73 3.44
CA LYS A 349 -37.42 -7.73 4.48
C LYS A 349 -36.78 -8.37 5.71
N PHE A 350 -36.10 -7.53 6.49
CA PHE A 350 -35.45 -7.90 7.75
C PHE A 350 -36.04 -7.07 8.90
N ASP A 351 -36.29 -7.70 10.04
CA ASP A 351 -36.63 -7.00 11.27
C ASP A 351 -35.34 -6.50 11.95
N TYR A 352 -35.14 -5.18 11.95
CA TYR A 352 -33.92 -4.55 12.47
C TYR A 352 -34.06 -4.04 13.91
N LYS A 353 -35.25 -4.13 14.54
CA LYS A 353 -35.51 -3.47 15.84
C LYS A 353 -34.57 -3.92 16.96
N ASN A 354 -34.17 -5.19 16.96
CA ASN A 354 -33.36 -5.78 18.03
C ASN A 354 -31.86 -5.84 17.69
N SER A 355 -31.39 -5.10 16.70
CA SER A 355 -30.00 -5.24 16.21
C SER A 355 -29.36 -3.93 15.85
N ILE A 356 -29.77 -2.87 16.53
CA ILE A 356 -29.15 -1.55 16.42
C ILE A 356 -27.95 -1.51 17.37
N LEU A 357 -26.76 -1.33 16.81
CA LEU A 357 -25.53 -1.20 17.59
C LEU A 357 -25.37 0.23 18.10
N GLN A 358 -24.82 0.35 19.31
CA GLN A 358 -24.39 1.62 19.89
C GLN A 358 -22.87 1.71 19.87
N PRO A 359 -22.29 2.91 19.69
CA PRO A 359 -20.85 3.07 19.74
C PRO A 359 -20.36 2.92 21.19
N TYR A 360 -19.25 2.21 21.40
CA TYR A 360 -18.57 2.18 22.70
C TYR A 360 -17.58 3.34 22.85
N TRP A 361 -17.18 3.94 21.73
CA TRP A 361 -16.33 5.13 21.69
C TRP A 361 -16.80 6.07 20.58
N ARG A 362 -16.77 7.37 20.87
CA ARG A 362 -17.16 8.43 19.92
C ARG A 362 -16.33 9.68 20.15
N HIS A 363 -15.77 10.21 19.07
CA HIS A 363 -15.12 11.51 19.05
C HIS A 363 -15.89 12.43 18.09
N VAL A 364 -16.43 13.53 18.63
CA VAL A 364 -17.11 14.57 17.84
C VAL A 364 -16.08 15.56 17.36
N ASN A 365 -16.00 15.76 16.05
CA ASN A 365 -15.13 16.74 15.44
C ASN A 365 -15.96 17.60 14.47
N PRO A 366 -16.22 18.89 14.79
CA PRO A 366 -17.03 19.77 13.96
C PRO A 366 -16.35 20.10 12.62
N ASP A 367 -15.05 19.81 12.48
CA ASP A 367 -14.35 19.95 11.21
C ASP A 367 -14.62 18.81 10.24
N PHE A 368 -15.29 17.75 10.67
CA PHE A 368 -15.72 16.70 9.77
C PHE A 368 -16.64 17.31 8.71
N TYR A 369 -16.42 16.88 7.47
CA TYR A 369 -17.16 17.34 6.31
C TYR A 369 -17.59 16.12 5.51
N LYS A 370 -18.56 16.28 4.61
CA LYS A 370 -19.18 15.17 3.86
C LYS A 370 -18.17 14.32 3.06
N ASP A 371 -17.00 14.86 2.75
CA ASP A 371 -15.99 14.22 1.90
C ASP A 371 -14.76 13.74 2.72
N ALA A 372 -14.97 13.25 3.94
CA ALA A 372 -13.88 12.59 4.68
C ALA A 372 -13.42 11.32 3.97
N ILE A 373 -12.10 11.12 3.89
CA ILE A 373 -11.49 9.94 3.27
C ILE A 373 -10.88 9.10 4.38
N ILE A 374 -11.15 7.80 4.36
CA ILE A 374 -10.68 6.85 5.37
C ILE A 374 -9.64 5.95 4.71
N SER A 375 -8.48 5.77 5.35
CA SER A 375 -7.51 4.79 4.88
C SER A 375 -8.02 3.37 5.09
N LYS A 376 -7.41 2.43 4.36
CA LYS A 376 -7.50 1.03 4.80
C LYS A 376 -6.90 0.89 6.21
N PRO A 377 -7.48 0.05 7.07
CA PRO A 377 -6.94 -0.19 8.39
C PRO A 377 -5.65 -0.99 8.30
N TYR A 378 -4.60 -0.48 8.93
CA TYR A 378 -3.30 -1.12 8.99
C TYR A 378 -3.07 -1.72 10.37
N PHE A 379 -2.57 -2.95 10.43
CA PHE A 379 -2.19 -3.61 11.69
C PHE A 379 -0.68 -3.45 11.90
N ASP A 380 -0.31 -2.70 12.93
CA ASP A 380 1.08 -2.62 13.37
C ASP A 380 1.37 -3.77 14.33
N SER A 381 2.04 -4.81 13.82
CA SER A 381 2.40 -5.99 14.60
C SER A 381 3.32 -5.67 15.78
N ARG A 382 4.14 -4.61 15.68
CA ARG A 382 5.10 -4.22 16.72
C ARG A 382 4.41 -3.65 17.95
N MET A 383 3.37 -2.87 17.72
CA MET A 383 2.58 -2.21 18.77
C MET A 383 1.28 -2.96 19.10
N ASN A 384 0.99 -4.03 18.36
CA ASN A 384 -0.24 -4.83 18.46
C ASN A 384 -1.51 -3.95 18.40
N ASN A 385 -1.52 -2.97 17.49
CA ASN A 385 -2.62 -2.02 17.35
C ASN A 385 -3.00 -1.81 15.88
N PHE A 386 -4.19 -1.25 15.67
CA PHE A 386 -4.66 -0.84 14.36
C PHE A 386 -4.53 0.66 14.22
N ARG A 387 -4.12 1.08 13.03
CA ARG A 387 -3.98 2.47 12.64
C ARG A 387 -4.90 2.76 11.45
N VAL A 388 -5.64 3.85 11.54
CA VAL A 388 -6.48 4.36 10.45
C VAL A 388 -6.24 5.85 10.31
N ALA A 389 -5.85 6.28 9.12
CA ALA A 389 -5.79 7.69 8.80
C ALA A 389 -7.16 8.17 8.31
N ILE A 390 -7.54 9.38 8.69
CA ILE A 390 -8.80 10.02 8.31
C ILE A 390 -8.47 11.43 7.82
N ALA A 391 -8.60 11.67 6.52
CA ALA A 391 -8.38 12.98 5.93
C ALA A 391 -9.69 13.77 5.93
N VAL A 392 -9.64 14.97 6.51
CA VAL A 392 -10.79 15.87 6.71
C VAL A 392 -10.35 17.30 6.53
N LYS A 393 -11.02 18.03 5.62
CA LYS A 393 -10.69 19.43 5.28
C LYS A 393 -9.17 19.60 5.07
N ASP A 394 -8.53 20.34 5.97
CA ASP A 394 -7.13 20.72 5.91
C ASP A 394 -6.21 19.84 6.76
N TYR A 395 -6.68 18.68 7.26
CA TYR A 395 -5.92 17.85 8.18
C TYR A 395 -6.06 16.36 7.89
N ILE A 396 -4.99 15.62 8.17
CA ILE A 396 -5.02 14.17 8.32
C ILE A 396 -4.98 13.87 9.82
N TYR A 397 -5.98 13.15 10.28
CA TYR A 397 -6.05 12.62 11.64
C TYR A 397 -5.65 11.16 11.67
N GLY A 398 -5.06 10.74 12.78
CA GLY A 398 -4.72 9.35 13.04
C GLY A 398 -5.62 8.82 14.14
N LEU A 399 -6.25 7.68 13.88
CA LEU A 399 -6.92 6.86 14.89
C LEU A 399 -6.05 5.63 15.16
N ILE A 400 -5.69 5.41 16.42
CA ILE A 400 -5.03 4.19 16.87
C ILE A 400 -5.96 3.49 17.86
N THR A 401 -6.24 2.22 17.62
CA THR A 401 -7.02 1.39 18.54
C THR A 401 -6.29 0.08 18.80
N GLY A 402 -6.13 -0.28 20.06
CA GLY A 402 -5.46 -1.51 20.45
C GLY A 402 -6.30 -2.75 20.20
N ASN A 403 -5.66 -3.92 20.32
CA ASN A 403 -6.37 -5.18 20.51
C ASN A 403 -7.07 -5.26 21.87
N ASN A 404 -6.52 -4.58 22.87
CA ASN A 404 -7.07 -4.50 24.21
C ASN A 404 -8.21 -3.47 24.26
N ASN A 405 -8.97 -3.48 25.36
CA ASN A 405 -10.01 -2.48 25.66
C ASN A 405 -9.42 -1.10 26.01
N ASP A 406 -8.23 -0.77 25.50
CA ASP A 406 -7.60 0.52 25.68
C ASP A 406 -8.39 1.58 24.89
N ASP A 407 -8.50 2.77 25.48
CA ASP A 407 -9.18 3.88 24.84
C ASP A 407 -8.54 4.21 23.48
N PRO A 408 -9.34 4.30 22.41
CA PRO A 408 -8.85 4.71 21.10
C PRO A 408 -8.21 6.10 21.18
N TRP A 409 -7.01 6.21 20.62
CA TRP A 409 -6.27 7.45 20.53
C TRP A 409 -6.55 8.11 19.19
N TYR A 410 -6.93 9.39 19.22
CA TYR A 410 -7.33 10.16 18.03
C TYR A 410 -6.71 11.55 18.07
N GLN A 411 -5.90 11.91 17.06
CA GLN A 411 -5.29 13.25 16.99
C GLN A 411 -4.86 13.63 15.56
N PRO A 412 -4.64 14.93 15.30
CA PRO A 412 -4.02 15.37 14.04
C PRO A 412 -2.60 14.80 13.87
N LEU A 413 -2.28 14.35 12.65
CA LEU A 413 -0.96 13.89 12.22
C LEU A 413 -0.23 14.99 11.43
N CYS A 414 -0.93 15.61 10.49
CA CYS A 414 -0.40 16.74 9.73
C CYS A 414 -1.51 17.62 9.16
N LYS A 415 -1.14 18.87 8.84
CA LYS A 415 -1.95 19.74 8.00
C LYS A 415 -1.78 19.32 6.54
N SER A 416 -2.88 19.14 5.83
CA SER A 416 -2.92 18.69 4.45
C SER A 416 -3.87 19.56 3.66
N ASN A 417 -3.41 20.25 2.61
CA ASN A 417 -4.29 21.04 1.73
C ASN A 417 -5.10 20.14 0.75
N LEU A 418 -5.58 18.99 1.23
CA LEU A 418 -6.26 17.95 0.45
C LEU A 418 -7.77 18.18 0.33
N ALA A 419 -8.24 19.35 0.77
CA ALA A 419 -9.63 19.68 1.02
C ALA A 419 -10.63 19.01 0.06
N GLY A 420 -11.22 17.90 0.52
CA GLY A 420 -12.42 17.27 -0.04
C GLY A 420 -12.32 16.78 -1.50
N SER A 421 -11.12 16.61 -2.03
CA SER A 421 -10.92 16.03 -3.36
C SER A 421 -11.40 14.58 -3.36
N ARG A 422 -12.52 14.27 -4.03
CA ARG A 422 -12.96 12.88 -4.30
C ARG A 422 -11.95 12.07 -5.11
N ARG A 423 -10.81 12.67 -5.48
CA ARG A 423 -9.73 12.09 -6.27
C ARG A 423 -8.46 11.83 -5.44
N SER A 424 -8.62 11.80 -4.11
CA SER A 424 -7.57 11.44 -3.17
C SER A 424 -7.68 9.97 -2.75
N PHE A 425 -6.52 9.34 -2.60
CA PHE A 425 -6.33 8.08 -1.91
C PHE A 425 -5.55 8.34 -0.62
N LEU A 426 -6.02 7.77 0.49
CA LEU A 426 -5.37 7.84 1.78
C LEU A 426 -4.86 6.43 2.17
N GLY A 427 -3.54 6.29 2.27
CA GLY A 427 -2.86 5.14 2.83
C GLY A 427 -2.68 5.26 4.35
N SER A 428 -1.91 4.33 4.89
CA SER A 428 -1.57 4.23 6.31
C SER A 428 -0.58 5.32 6.73
N ASN A 429 0.34 5.69 5.86
CA ASN A 429 1.30 6.78 6.09
C ASN A 429 1.58 7.61 4.83
N LYS A 430 0.82 7.39 3.76
CA LYS A 430 0.95 8.07 2.47
C LYS A 430 -0.39 8.63 2.01
N VAL A 431 -0.33 9.72 1.27
CA VAL A 431 -1.45 10.29 0.53
C VAL A 431 -1.06 10.39 -0.92
N TYR A 432 -2.01 10.07 -1.78
CA TYR A 432 -1.98 10.42 -3.19
C TYR A 432 -3.20 11.28 -3.47
N ASP A 433 -3.03 12.47 -4.01
CA ASP A 433 -4.12 13.39 -4.32
C ASP A 433 -3.98 13.96 -5.71
N GLN A 434 -5.04 13.78 -6.51
CA GLN A 434 -5.17 14.45 -7.79
C GLN A 434 -6.01 15.71 -7.62
N ALA A 435 -5.34 16.79 -7.20
CA ALA A 435 -5.98 18.06 -6.90
C ALA A 435 -6.60 18.74 -8.13
N ASP A 436 -6.01 18.57 -9.31
CA ASP A 436 -6.50 19.10 -10.58
C ASP A 436 -6.10 18.18 -11.75
N VAL A 437 -6.63 18.51 -12.94
CA VAL A 437 -6.32 17.93 -14.25
C VAL A 437 -4.82 17.84 -14.50
N SER A 438 -3.95 18.59 -13.83
CA SER A 438 -2.50 18.57 -14.06
C SER A 438 -1.67 18.47 -12.77
N LEU A 439 -2.32 18.23 -11.62
CA LEU A 439 -1.65 18.30 -10.34
C LEU A 439 -1.79 17.01 -9.56
N LEU A 440 -0.69 16.26 -9.51
CA LEU A 440 -0.55 15.07 -8.71
C LEU A 440 0.27 15.36 -7.44
N ARG A 441 -0.35 15.37 -6.27
CA ARG A 441 0.31 15.53 -4.98
C ARG A 441 0.51 14.19 -4.31
N ILE A 442 1.68 14.00 -3.71
CA ILE A 442 2.03 12.75 -3.04
C ILE A 442 2.74 13.08 -1.75
N ALA A 443 2.12 12.82 -0.61
CA ALA A 443 2.70 13.16 0.68
C ALA A 443 2.92 11.91 1.52
N SER A 444 3.93 11.95 2.39
CA SER A 444 4.01 11.04 3.54
C SER A 444 3.71 11.81 4.82
N PHE A 445 3.16 11.10 5.80
CA PHE A 445 2.98 11.61 7.15
C PHE A 445 3.49 10.60 8.17
N THR A 446 3.88 11.08 9.34
CA THR A 446 4.51 10.27 10.38
C THR A 446 3.56 10.13 11.55
N TRP A 447 3.45 8.91 12.10
CA TRP A 447 2.73 8.67 13.34
C TRP A 447 3.62 9.08 14.53
N PRO A 448 3.08 9.64 15.61
CA PRO A 448 3.89 10.07 16.76
C PRO A 448 4.70 8.95 17.39
N GLN A 449 4.19 7.71 17.41
CA GLN A 449 4.94 6.55 17.92
C GLN A 449 6.15 6.18 17.05
N ASP A 450 6.19 6.67 15.81
CA ASP A 450 7.31 6.46 14.90
C ASP A 450 8.25 7.69 14.84
N ALA A 451 7.93 8.77 15.57
CA ALA A 451 8.79 9.96 15.65
C ALA A 451 10.11 9.60 16.36
N GLY A 452 11.23 9.77 15.67
CA GLY A 452 12.56 9.44 16.19
C GLY A 452 13.15 8.13 15.67
N ARG A 453 12.39 7.35 14.89
CA ARG A 453 13.01 6.37 14.01
C ARG A 453 13.72 7.12 12.89
N ASP A 454 14.98 6.78 12.63
CA ASP A 454 15.69 7.11 11.39
C ASP A 454 15.05 6.35 10.22
N LEU A 455 13.75 6.56 10.04
CA LEU A 455 13.11 6.24 8.79
C LEU A 455 13.86 7.06 7.75
N LEU A 456 14.25 6.43 6.64
CA LEU A 456 14.75 7.10 5.43
C LEU A 456 13.90 8.32 5.01
N LEU A 457 12.70 8.43 5.56
CA LEU A 457 11.69 9.46 5.39
C LEU A 457 11.57 10.31 6.66
N LYS A 458 12.35 11.40 6.76
CA LYS A 458 11.90 12.54 7.59
C LYS A 458 10.56 13.02 7.03
N GLN A 459 9.63 13.46 7.90
CA GLN A 459 8.30 13.93 7.50
C GLN A 459 8.44 14.94 6.36
N THR A 460 8.04 14.53 5.16
CA THR A 460 8.15 15.38 3.98
C THR A 460 6.83 15.34 3.24
N ILE A 461 6.05 16.42 3.38
CA ILE A 461 4.95 16.72 2.46
C ILE A 461 5.60 17.33 1.23
N GLN A 462 5.84 16.51 0.21
CA GLN A 462 6.27 16.97 -1.11
C GLN A 462 5.05 17.06 -2.02
N SER A 463 4.70 18.25 -2.47
CA SER A 463 3.73 18.37 -3.56
C SER A 463 4.47 18.22 -4.89
N TYR A 464 4.06 17.27 -5.71
CA TYR A 464 4.51 17.18 -7.09
C TYR A 464 3.49 17.90 -7.96
N SER A 465 3.93 18.42 -9.10
CA SER A 465 3.05 18.86 -10.18
C SER A 465 3.53 18.16 -11.44
N CYS A 466 2.72 17.21 -11.90
CA CYS A 466 2.97 16.54 -13.16
C CYS A 466 1.92 17.05 -14.13
N GLU A 467 2.32 17.95 -15.03
CA GLU A 467 1.47 18.47 -16.10
C GLU A 467 1.17 17.35 -17.11
N VAL A 468 0.24 16.47 -16.76
CA VAL A 468 -0.38 15.54 -17.69
C VAL A 468 -1.84 15.89 -17.68
N GLU A 469 -2.40 16.24 -18.84
CA GLU A 469 -3.78 16.70 -18.99
C GLU A 469 -4.78 15.56 -18.66
N TYR A 470 -5.15 15.42 -17.38
CA TYR A 470 -6.02 14.39 -16.85
C TYR A 470 -7.51 14.73 -17.01
N ARG A 471 -8.15 14.26 -18.09
CA ARG A 471 -9.55 14.60 -18.37
C ARG A 471 -10.62 13.89 -17.51
N HIS A 472 -10.33 13.39 -16.30
CA HIS A 472 -11.19 12.40 -15.63
C HIS A 472 -11.49 12.51 -14.13
N ASN A 473 -12.62 11.88 -13.75
CA ASN A 473 -13.25 11.93 -12.42
C ASN A 473 -13.02 10.69 -11.54
N ALA A 474 -12.43 9.62 -12.07
CA ALA A 474 -12.21 8.40 -11.31
C ALA A 474 -11.01 8.58 -10.37
N PRO A 475 -11.14 8.41 -9.04
CA PRO A 475 -9.99 8.39 -8.16
C PRO A 475 -8.96 7.32 -8.57
N PRO A 476 -7.67 7.64 -8.39
CA PRO A 476 -6.57 6.70 -8.54
C PRO A 476 -6.71 5.56 -7.50
N VAL A 477 -6.18 4.39 -7.82
CA VAL A 477 -5.99 3.31 -6.84
C VAL A 477 -4.51 3.18 -6.52
N PHE A 478 -4.19 3.11 -5.23
CA PHE A 478 -2.82 3.02 -4.73
C PHE A 478 -2.65 1.77 -3.87
N ASP A 479 -1.52 1.10 -4.04
CA ASP A 479 -1.09 0.03 -3.16
C ASP A 479 0.19 0.44 -2.43
N GLU A 480 0.07 0.64 -1.12
CA GLU A 480 1.17 1.09 -0.27
C GLU A 480 2.23 0.01 -0.03
N HIS A 481 1.90 -1.27 -0.22
CA HIS A 481 2.85 -2.38 -0.13
C HIS A 481 3.87 -2.37 -1.28
N SER A 482 3.46 -1.96 -2.47
CA SER A 482 4.33 -1.81 -3.65
C SER A 482 4.70 -0.37 -3.97
N ASN A 483 4.04 0.60 -3.32
CA ASN A 483 3.96 2.01 -3.70
C ASN A 483 3.50 2.24 -5.14
N ARG A 484 2.80 1.30 -5.76
CA ARG A 484 2.31 1.45 -7.14
C ARG A 484 1.00 2.23 -7.15
N VAL A 485 0.87 3.14 -8.11
CA VAL A 485 -0.40 3.81 -8.39
C VAL A 485 -0.90 3.41 -9.77
N PHE A 486 -2.20 3.19 -9.86
CA PHE A 486 -2.92 3.11 -11.12
C PHE A 486 -3.90 4.29 -11.21
N ALA A 487 -3.75 5.09 -12.26
CA ALA A 487 -4.62 6.22 -12.57
C ALA A 487 -5.35 5.98 -13.90
N PRO A 488 -6.68 5.75 -13.88
CA PRO A 488 -7.46 5.58 -15.11
C PRO A 488 -7.74 6.92 -15.82
N PHE A 489 -7.50 6.99 -17.13
CA PHE A 489 -7.77 8.15 -17.99
C PHE A 489 -8.66 7.80 -19.20
N LEU A 490 -9.18 8.80 -19.90
CA LEU A 490 -10.25 8.65 -20.90
C LEU A 490 -9.91 7.69 -22.03
N ASP A 491 -8.67 7.82 -22.51
CA ASP A 491 -8.16 7.06 -23.65
C ASP A 491 -6.93 6.22 -23.28
N THR A 492 -6.41 6.41 -22.06
CA THR A 492 -5.21 5.74 -21.55
C THR A 492 -5.40 5.40 -20.08
N SER A 493 -4.52 4.60 -19.50
CA SER A 493 -4.34 4.58 -18.06
C SER A 493 -2.87 4.58 -17.78
N THR A 494 -2.48 5.25 -16.71
CA THR A 494 -1.07 5.34 -16.33
C THR A 494 -0.84 4.51 -15.08
N ILE A 495 0.16 3.66 -15.19
CA ILE A 495 0.76 2.98 -14.06
C ILE A 495 1.96 3.83 -13.67
N VAL A 496 1.96 4.27 -12.42
CA VAL A 496 3.06 5.01 -11.83
C VAL A 496 3.83 4.03 -10.97
N ASP A 497 4.98 3.61 -11.48
CA ASP A 497 5.97 2.83 -10.76
C ASP A 497 6.96 3.81 -10.15
N PHE A 498 6.98 3.92 -8.82
CA PHE A 498 8.02 4.65 -8.11
C PHE A 498 9.24 3.75 -8.09
N GLU A 499 9.85 3.53 -9.25
CA GLU A 499 11.18 2.95 -9.35
C GLU A 499 12.05 4.07 -9.90
N GLU A 500 13.18 4.32 -9.23
CA GLU A 500 14.16 5.25 -9.74
C GLU A 500 14.61 4.73 -11.12
N THR A 501 14.31 5.46 -12.19
CA THR A 501 14.79 5.13 -13.55
C THR A 501 16.27 5.32 -13.58
N THR A 502 16.98 4.33 -13.09
CA THR A 502 18.40 4.36 -13.00
C THR A 502 18.95 4.07 -14.39
N LYS A 503 19.20 5.14 -15.16
CA LYS A 503 20.45 5.21 -15.95
C LYS A 503 21.66 4.89 -15.03
N GLN A 504 21.52 5.07 -13.72
CA GLN A 504 22.40 4.53 -12.69
C GLN A 504 22.52 2.99 -12.66
N GLN A 505 21.51 2.19 -13.08
CA GLN A 505 21.59 0.73 -13.09
C GLN A 505 22.28 0.28 -14.36
N SER A 506 22.32 1.10 -15.42
CA SER A 506 23.23 0.84 -16.53
C SER A 506 24.65 1.28 -16.20
N MET A 507 24.87 2.36 -15.44
CA MET A 507 26.21 2.70 -14.94
C MET A 507 26.74 1.70 -13.90
N ASP A 508 25.87 1.22 -13.01
CA ASP A 508 26.21 0.18 -12.05
C ASP A 508 26.35 -1.16 -12.78
N LYS A 509 25.49 -1.54 -13.73
CA LYS A 509 25.68 -2.75 -14.57
C LYS A 509 26.91 -2.68 -15.48
N GLU A 510 27.29 -1.51 -16.01
CA GLU A 510 28.54 -1.34 -16.75
C GLU A 510 29.77 -1.37 -15.82
N MET A 511 29.63 -0.98 -14.55
CA MET A 511 30.66 -1.23 -13.52
C MET A 511 30.66 -2.69 -12.99
N PHE A 512 29.55 -3.43 -13.11
CA PHE A 512 29.43 -4.83 -12.65
C PHE A 512 29.95 -5.87 -13.66
N TYR A 513 30.42 -5.47 -14.84
CA TYR A 513 31.03 -6.35 -15.87
C TYR A 513 32.41 -5.88 -16.32
N LEU A 514 33.20 -5.26 -15.43
CA LEU A 514 34.65 -5.25 -15.67
C LEU A 514 35.19 -6.66 -15.38
N PRO A 515 35.79 -7.36 -16.36
CA PRO A 515 36.50 -8.59 -16.07
C PRO A 515 37.64 -8.24 -15.10
N ILE A 516 37.61 -8.85 -13.91
CA ILE A 516 38.76 -8.86 -13.03
C ILE A 516 39.81 -9.70 -13.74
N ASN A 517 40.83 -9.03 -14.29
CA ASN A 517 42.08 -9.68 -14.72
C ASN A 517 42.95 -10.00 -13.51
#